data_AF-A0A9D6MK70-F1
#
_entry.id   AF-A0A9D6MK70-F1
#
_cell.length_a   1.000
_cell.length_b   1.000
_cell.length_c   1.000
_cell.angle_alpha   90.00
_cell.angle_beta   90.00
_cell.angle_gamma   90.00
#
_symmetry.space_group_name_H-M   'P 1'
#
loop_
_entity.id
_entity.type
_entity.pdbx_description
1 polymer ?
#
loop_
_entity_poly.entity_id
_entity_poly.type
_entity_poly.pdbx_seq_one_letter_code
_entity_poly.pdbx_strand_id
1 'polypeptide(L)'
;MGTVNGMSGAASELCRKNADTTLTTLVAAVVTDVNSNAVVDGTAVLFSITGPNVGAVINSPSQTNTDPPCNVTNFVAQCGFPVANQHGVAHTCITYPAAQDGTSRTVNGMAGAASDSQPITLPAAPTNVPTPTATP
;
A
#
# COMPACT_ATOMS: atom_id res chain seq x y z
N MET A 1 -2.71 -14.59 23.29
CA MET A 1 -2.31 -14.56 21.86
C MET A 1 -3.58 -14.33 21.07
N GLY A 2 -3.81 -13.11 20.58
CA GLY A 2 -5.04 -12.77 19.85
C GLY A 2 -4.99 -13.34 18.45
N THR A 3 -5.96 -14.18 18.10
CA THR A 3 -6.06 -14.81 16.77
C THR A 3 -6.56 -13.77 15.79
N VAL A 4 -5.76 -13.44 14.78
CA VAL A 4 -6.20 -12.62 13.64
C VAL A 4 -7.26 -13.41 12.87
N ASN A 5 -8.36 -12.77 12.45
CA ASN A 5 -9.47 -13.43 11.77
C ASN A 5 -10.07 -12.63 10.59
N GLY A 6 -9.63 -11.39 10.37
CA GLY A 6 -10.06 -10.57 9.24
C GLY A 6 -8.95 -9.66 8.75
N MET A 7 -8.79 -9.59 7.43
CA MET A 7 -7.97 -8.59 6.77
C MET A 7 -8.79 -7.86 5.71
N SER A 8 -8.72 -6.53 5.66
CA SER A 8 -9.36 -5.75 4.58
C SER A 8 -8.53 -4.51 4.24
N GLY A 9 -8.50 -4.13 2.97
CA GLY A 9 -7.97 -2.85 2.52
C GLY A 9 -6.98 -2.93 1.36
N ALA A 10 -7.35 -2.29 0.26
CA ALA A 10 -6.40 -1.75 -0.70
C ALA A 10 -6.99 -0.49 -1.31
N ALA A 11 -6.79 0.65 -0.64
CA ALA A 11 -7.00 1.94 -1.26
C ALA A 11 -5.72 2.30 -2.03
N SER A 12 -5.73 2.12 -3.36
CA SER A 12 -4.66 2.61 -4.22
C SER A 12 -4.94 4.06 -4.60
N GLU A 13 -4.48 5.01 -3.79
CA GLU A 13 -4.56 6.43 -4.13
C GLU A 13 -3.34 6.89 -4.95
N LEU A 14 -3.64 7.65 -6.00
CA LEU A 14 -2.77 8.06 -7.10
C LEU A 14 -1.70 9.07 -6.63
N CYS A 15 -0.41 8.70 -6.58
CA CYS A 15 0.70 9.68 -6.64
C CYS A 15 2.08 9.15 -7.07
N ARG A 16 2.38 9.45 -8.34
CA ARG A 16 3.63 9.92 -9.00
C ARG A 16 5.02 9.32 -8.64
N LYS A 17 5.50 8.60 -9.65
CA LYS A 17 6.84 8.58 -10.30
C LYS A 17 8.04 8.98 -9.44
N ASN A 18 8.75 7.97 -8.98
CA ASN A 18 10.13 8.06 -8.53
C ASN A 18 11.03 8.52 -9.69
N ALA A 19 12.14 9.19 -9.35
CA ALA A 19 13.10 9.74 -10.31
C ALA A 19 13.75 8.70 -11.25
N ASP A 20 13.57 7.41 -10.94
CA ASP A 20 14.09 6.24 -11.65
C ASP A 20 13.09 5.59 -12.62
N THR A 21 11.96 6.25 -12.91
CA THR A 21 10.82 5.75 -13.74
C THR A 21 9.92 4.70 -13.10
N THR A 22 10.10 4.39 -11.82
CA THR A 22 9.17 3.54 -11.04
C THR A 22 8.07 4.37 -10.39
N LEU A 23 6.97 3.74 -10.01
CA LEU A 23 5.82 4.29 -9.29
C LEU A 23 5.73 3.57 -7.95
N THR A 24 5.41 4.29 -6.87
CA THR A 24 5.17 3.70 -5.56
C THR A 24 3.72 3.94 -5.15
N THR A 25 3.03 2.89 -4.71
CA THR A 25 1.71 2.99 -4.09
C THR A 25 1.74 2.41 -2.69
N LEU A 26 0.84 2.89 -1.84
CA LEU A 26 0.73 2.46 -0.45
C LEU A 26 -0.47 1.53 -0.31
N VAL A 27 -0.31 0.45 0.45
CA VAL A 27 -1.37 -0.53 0.73
C VAL A 27 -1.46 -0.69 2.24
N ALA A 28 -2.68 -0.65 2.77
CA ALA A 28 -2.95 -0.80 4.19
C ALA A 28 -3.75 -2.08 4.42
N ALA A 29 -3.26 -2.96 5.29
CA ALA A 29 -4.03 -4.09 5.81
C ALA A 29 -4.61 -3.72 7.17
N VAL A 30 -5.94 -3.70 7.28
CA VAL A 30 -6.64 -3.67 8.56
C VAL A 30 -6.73 -5.08 9.09
N VAL A 31 -6.23 -5.34 10.29
CA VAL A 31 -6.07 -6.64 10.91
C VAL A 31 -6.88 -6.69 12.19
N THR A 32 -7.89 -7.55 12.22
CA THR A 32 -8.80 -7.67 13.37
C THR A 32 -8.81 -9.08 13.96
N ASP A 33 -9.13 -9.19 15.24
CA ASP A 33 -9.40 -10.45 15.92
C ASP A 33 -10.78 -11.03 15.57
N VAL A 34 -11.12 -12.18 16.16
CA VAL A 34 -12.44 -12.86 16.00
C VAL A 34 -13.64 -12.03 16.46
N ASN A 35 -13.41 -11.03 17.32
CA ASN A 35 -14.43 -10.13 17.83
C ASN A 35 -14.44 -8.79 17.06
N SER A 36 -13.74 -8.71 15.92
CA SER A 36 -13.55 -7.50 15.13
C SER A 36 -12.82 -6.36 15.86
N ASN A 37 -12.08 -6.66 16.92
CA ASN A 37 -11.21 -5.67 17.54
C ASN A 37 -9.90 -5.56 16.76
N ALA A 38 -9.30 -4.37 16.75
CA ALA A 38 -7.95 -4.18 16.24
C ALA A 38 -6.97 -5.13 16.95
N VAL A 39 -6.13 -5.81 16.17
CA VAL A 39 -5.06 -6.63 16.75
C VAL A 39 -4.04 -5.74 17.46
N VAL A 40 -3.31 -6.33 18.40
CA VAL A 40 -2.23 -5.65 19.14
C VAL A 40 -1.21 -5.01 18.19
N ASP A 41 -0.67 -3.88 18.60
CA ASP A 41 0.39 -3.17 17.87
C ASP A 41 1.66 -4.00 17.73
N GLY A 42 2.40 -3.75 16.66
CA GLY A 42 3.61 -4.52 16.34
C GLY A 42 3.30 -5.91 15.76
N THR A 43 2.03 -6.24 15.49
CA THR A 43 1.67 -7.49 14.82
C THR A 43 2.22 -7.48 13.41
N ALA A 44 3.08 -8.46 13.11
CA ALA A 44 3.68 -8.59 11.79
C ALA A 44 2.64 -9.04 10.74
N VAL A 45 2.63 -8.33 9.63
CA VAL A 45 1.82 -8.61 8.44
C VAL A 45 2.77 -8.85 7.26
N LEU A 46 2.70 -10.05 6.72
CA LEU A 46 3.43 -10.47 5.53
C LEU A 46 2.59 -10.13 4.30
N PHE A 47 3.09 -9.22 3.48
CA PHE A 47 2.49 -8.90 2.20
C PHE A 47 3.21 -9.59 1.05
N SER A 48 2.45 -9.95 0.03
CA SER A 48 2.94 -10.62 -1.19
C SER A 48 2.08 -10.24 -2.38
N ILE A 49 2.65 -10.25 -3.59
CA ILE A 49 1.89 -10.08 -4.84
C ILE A 49 1.69 -11.47 -5.43
N THR A 50 0.45 -11.80 -5.77
CA THR A 50 0.08 -13.06 -6.41
C THR A 50 0.07 -12.88 -7.92
N GLY A 51 0.82 -13.71 -8.64
CA GLY A 51 0.95 -13.67 -10.10
C GLY A 51 2.34 -13.21 -10.57
N PRO A 52 2.54 -12.97 -11.88
CA PRO A 52 3.81 -12.45 -12.37
C PRO A 52 4.00 -11.02 -11.88
N ASN A 53 5.08 -10.79 -11.14
CA ASN A 53 5.34 -9.49 -10.53
C ASN A 53 5.72 -8.41 -11.58
N VAL A 54 6.25 -8.80 -12.75
CA VAL A 54 6.66 -7.92 -13.86
C VAL A 54 7.38 -6.62 -13.38
N GLY A 55 8.29 -6.79 -12.41
CA GLY A 55 9.06 -5.69 -11.82
C GLY A 55 8.40 -4.96 -10.64
N ALA A 56 7.17 -5.32 -10.25
CA ALA A 56 6.57 -4.88 -9.00
C ALA A 56 7.23 -5.55 -7.79
N VAL A 57 7.59 -4.76 -6.80
CA VAL A 57 8.22 -5.19 -5.55
C VAL A 57 7.37 -4.66 -4.40
N ILE A 58 7.13 -5.51 -3.41
CA ILE A 58 6.38 -5.15 -2.19
C ILE A 58 7.31 -5.20 -0.98
N ASN A 59 7.26 -4.16 -0.16
CA ASN A 59 8.11 -4.05 1.03
C ASN A 59 7.46 -4.78 2.20
N SER A 60 7.84 -6.04 2.38
CA SER A 60 7.27 -6.96 3.37
C SER A 60 8.40 -7.60 4.20
N PRO A 61 8.19 -7.86 5.51
CA PRO A 61 6.97 -7.64 6.29
C PRO A 61 6.77 -6.18 6.72
N SER A 62 5.56 -5.86 7.17
CA SER A 62 5.23 -4.62 7.90
C SER A 62 4.55 -4.93 9.23
N GLN A 63 4.32 -3.94 10.09
CA GLN A 63 3.74 -4.10 11.42
C GLN A 63 2.55 -3.17 11.63
N THR A 64 1.60 -3.59 12.46
CA THR A 64 0.45 -2.75 12.86
C THR A 64 0.90 -1.57 13.73
N ASN A 65 0.27 -0.42 13.53
CA ASN A 65 0.58 0.85 14.22
C ASN A 65 2.05 1.30 14.08
N THR A 66 2.68 0.99 12.94
CA THR A 66 4.07 1.35 12.65
C THR A 66 4.16 1.98 11.26
N ASP A 67 5.13 2.86 11.09
CA ASP A 67 5.43 3.46 9.79
C ASP A 67 5.70 2.37 8.74
N PRO A 68 5.24 2.56 7.50
CA PRO A 68 5.51 1.62 6.43
C PRO A 68 7.03 1.46 6.21
N PRO A 69 7.49 0.25 5.82
CA PRO A 69 8.91 -0.04 5.57
C PRO A 69 9.40 0.54 4.22
N CYS A 70 8.97 1.75 3.88
CA CYS A 70 9.37 2.48 2.68
C CYS A 70 9.36 3.99 2.94
N ASN A 71 10.07 4.76 2.12
CA ASN A 71 10.04 6.22 2.20
C ASN A 71 8.74 6.76 1.59
N VAL A 72 7.83 7.20 2.45
CA VAL A 72 6.52 7.77 2.05
C VAL A 72 6.53 9.29 1.92
N THR A 73 7.69 9.95 2.08
CA THR A 73 7.79 11.42 2.01
C THR A 73 7.24 11.95 0.68
N ASN A 74 7.58 11.29 -0.44
CA ASN A 74 7.07 11.66 -1.75
C ASN A 74 5.57 11.38 -1.88
N PHE A 75 5.09 10.28 -1.32
CA PHE A 75 3.66 9.94 -1.32
C PHE A 75 2.86 11.00 -0.55
N VAL A 76 3.25 11.33 0.69
CA VAL A 76 2.55 12.32 1.52
C VAL A 76 2.64 13.73 0.92
N ALA A 77 3.80 14.12 0.38
CA ALA A 77 3.98 15.43 -0.25
C ALA A 77 3.12 15.61 -1.51
N GLN A 78 2.79 14.53 -2.22
CA GLN A 78 2.04 14.60 -3.47
C GLN A 78 0.54 14.32 -3.27
N CYS A 79 0.17 13.35 -2.43
CA CYS A 79 -1.23 13.02 -2.12
C CYS A 79 -1.87 14.03 -1.15
N GLY A 80 -1.06 14.69 -0.31
CA GLY A 80 -1.56 15.57 0.74
C GLY A 80 -2.20 14.84 1.93
N PHE A 81 -2.22 13.51 1.93
CA PHE A 81 -2.72 12.69 3.03
C PHE A 81 -1.55 12.10 3.84
N PRO A 82 -1.42 12.43 5.13
CA PRO A 82 -0.43 11.79 5.98
C PRO A 82 -0.80 10.32 6.21
N VAL A 83 0.19 9.44 6.13
CA VAL A 83 0.03 8.04 6.56
C VAL A 83 -0.01 8.04 8.09
N ALA A 84 -1.21 7.94 8.65
CA ALA A 84 -1.39 7.83 10.08
C ALA A 84 -1.31 6.37 10.51
N ASN A 85 -0.43 6.08 11.47
CA ASN A 85 -0.38 4.77 12.11
C ASN A 85 -1.64 4.60 12.97
N GLN A 86 -2.29 3.45 12.82
CA GLN A 86 -3.51 3.12 13.55
C GLN A 86 -3.39 1.73 14.13
N HIS A 87 -4.00 1.55 15.31
CA HIS A 87 -4.13 0.25 15.95
C HIS A 87 -4.79 -0.75 14.99
N GLY A 88 -4.17 -1.93 14.87
CA GLY A 88 -4.63 -2.97 13.95
C GLY A 88 -4.45 -2.65 12.46
N VAL A 89 -3.76 -1.57 12.07
CA VAL A 89 -3.51 -1.27 10.64
C VAL A 89 -2.02 -1.35 10.35
N ALA A 90 -1.63 -2.17 9.39
CA ALA A 90 -0.26 -2.28 8.89
C ALA A 90 -0.16 -1.69 7.48
N HIS A 91 0.83 -0.83 7.27
CA HIS A 91 1.06 -0.15 5.99
C HIS A 91 2.25 -0.76 5.25
N THR A 92 2.13 -1.04 3.96
CA THR A 92 3.23 -1.48 3.09
C THR A 92 3.24 -0.65 1.81
N CYS A 93 4.33 -0.75 1.06
CA CYS A 93 4.48 -0.04 -0.21
C CYS A 93 4.78 -1.02 -1.32
N ILE A 94 4.21 -0.75 -2.49
CA ILE A 94 4.47 -1.47 -3.72
C ILE A 94 5.15 -0.52 -4.69
N THR A 95 6.34 -0.89 -5.16
CA THR A 95 7.08 -0.14 -6.17
C THR A 95 7.07 -0.91 -7.48
N TYR A 96 6.67 -0.29 -8.59
CA TYR A 96 6.48 -0.95 -9.88
C TYR A 96 6.91 -0.05 -11.04
N PRO A 97 7.35 -0.60 -12.19
CA PRO A 97 7.69 0.23 -13.34
C PRO A 97 6.43 0.89 -13.93
N ALA A 98 6.57 2.11 -14.47
CA ALA A 98 5.45 2.86 -15.05
C ALA A 98 4.70 2.12 -16.18
N ALA A 99 5.31 1.11 -16.80
CA ALA A 99 4.66 0.25 -17.80
C ALA A 99 3.52 -0.62 -17.21
N GLN A 100 3.41 -0.71 -15.87
CA GLN A 100 2.36 -1.47 -15.17
C GLN A 100 1.17 -0.60 -14.73
N ASP A 101 1.16 0.67 -15.15
CA ASP A 101 0.04 1.58 -14.99
C ASP A 101 -1.30 0.92 -15.42
N GLY A 102 -2.31 1.02 -14.56
CA GLY A 102 -3.67 0.55 -14.84
C GLY A 102 -3.83 -0.97 -14.83
N THR A 103 -2.77 -1.72 -14.51
CA THR A 103 -2.85 -3.18 -14.42
C THR A 103 -3.37 -3.62 -13.06
N SER A 104 -4.22 -4.65 -13.06
CA SER A 104 -4.71 -5.26 -11.82
C SER A 104 -3.68 -6.26 -11.26
N ARG A 105 -3.49 -6.22 -9.94
CA ARG A 105 -2.58 -7.07 -9.17
C ARG A 105 -3.31 -7.58 -7.95
N THR A 106 -3.13 -8.86 -7.62
CA THR A 106 -3.69 -9.39 -6.37
C THR A 106 -2.64 -9.28 -5.28
N VAL A 107 -2.92 -8.50 -4.24
CA VAL A 107 -2.08 -8.43 -3.04
C VAL A 107 -2.65 -9.39 -2.02
N ASN A 108 -1.79 -10.25 -1.50
CA ASN A 108 -2.13 -11.17 -0.43
C ASN A 108 -1.39 -10.73 0.84
N GLY A 109 -2.16 -10.51 1.91
CA GLY A 109 -1.64 -10.17 3.22
C GLY A 109 -1.91 -11.31 4.20
N MET A 110 -0.92 -11.64 5.02
CA MET A 110 -0.99 -12.70 6.01
C MET A 110 -0.54 -12.17 7.37
N ALA A 111 -1.32 -12.42 8.42
CA ALA A 111 -0.98 -12.06 9.79
C ALA A 111 -1.31 -13.25 10.71
N GLY A 112 -0.27 -13.95 11.16
CA GLY A 112 -0.44 -15.20 11.90
C GLY A 112 -1.17 -16.26 11.06
N ALA A 113 -2.34 -16.71 11.53
CA ALA A 113 -3.18 -17.70 10.85
C ALA A 113 -4.21 -17.10 9.88
N ALA A 114 -4.39 -15.78 9.87
CA ALA A 114 -5.27 -15.12 8.92
C ALA A 114 -4.54 -14.74 7.65
N SER A 115 -5.25 -14.84 6.54
CA SER A 115 -4.83 -14.36 5.24
C SER A 115 -6.02 -13.77 4.50
N ASP A 116 -5.81 -12.68 3.77
CA ASP A 116 -6.78 -12.20 2.79
C ASP A 116 -6.05 -11.75 1.52
N SER A 117 -6.75 -11.85 0.39
CA SER A 117 -6.24 -11.44 -0.90
C SER A 117 -7.21 -10.48 -1.57
N GLN A 118 -6.70 -9.30 -1.95
CA GLN A 118 -7.50 -8.27 -2.60
C GLN A 118 -6.89 -7.89 -3.95
N PRO A 119 -7.71 -7.80 -5.01
CA PRO A 119 -7.28 -7.20 -6.27
C PRO A 119 -7.14 -5.69 -6.09
N ILE A 120 -6.01 -5.15 -6.53
CA ILE A 120 -5.68 -3.74 -6.53
C ILE A 120 -5.40 -3.33 -7.97
N THR A 121 -5.88 -2.15 -8.38
CA THR A 121 -5.45 -1.57 -9.65
C THR A 121 -4.26 -0.68 -9.37
N LEU A 122 -3.11 -0.97 -10.01
CA LEU A 122 -1.92 -0.15 -9.87
C LEU A 122 -2.19 1.24 -10.45
N PRO A 123 -2.10 2.31 -9.64
CA PRO A 123 -2.48 3.63 -10.09
C PRO A 123 -1.54 4.15 -11.17
N ALA A 124 -2.13 4.93 -12.08
CA ALA A 124 -1.39 5.69 -13.05
C ALA A 124 -0.50 6.74 -12.42
N ALA A 125 0.58 7.10 -13.10
CA ALA A 125 1.23 8.36 -12.78
C ALA A 125 0.23 9.48 -13.09
N PRO A 126 -0.08 10.41 -12.15
CA PRO A 126 -0.89 11.56 -12.47
C PRO A 126 -0.28 12.28 -13.67
N THR A 127 -1.08 12.50 -14.70
CA THR A 127 -0.66 13.26 -15.87
C THR A 127 -0.21 14.64 -15.38
N ASN A 128 0.95 15.11 -15.85
CA ASN A 128 1.25 16.53 -15.77
C ASN A 128 0.21 17.23 -16.63
N VAL A 129 -0.88 17.71 -16.01
CA VAL A 129 -1.68 18.74 -16.65
C VAL A 129 -0.75 19.96 -16.69
N PRO A 130 -0.27 20.39 -17.87
CA PRO A 130 0.47 21.64 -17.93
C PRO A 130 -0.45 22.73 -17.38
N THR A 131 -0.02 23.41 -16.32
CA THR A 131 -0.66 24.64 -15.89
C THR A 131 -0.76 25.55 -17.11
N PRO A 132 -1.97 26.00 -17.53
CA PRO A 132 -2.05 26.95 -18.61
C PRO A 132 -1.24 28.18 -18.20
N THR A 133 -0.17 28.46 -18.95
CA THR A 133 0.63 29.66 -18.77
C THR A 133 -0.31 30.85 -18.91
N ALA A 134 -0.55 31.59 -17.82
CA ALA A 134 -1.24 32.86 -17.89
C ALA A 134 -0.46 33.75 -18.87
N THR A 135 -1.09 34.08 -19.99
CA THR A 135 -0.54 35.04 -20.95
C THR A 135 -0.72 36.44 -20.34
N PRO A 136 0.33 37.29 -20.32
CA PRO A 136 0.30 38.61 -19.68
C PRO A 136 -0.67 39.59 -20.33
#